data_AF-A0A958FXD4-F1
#
_entry.id   AF-A0A958FXD4-F1
#
_cell.length_a   1.000
_cell.length_b   1.000
_cell.length_c   1.000
_cell.angle_alpha   90.00
_cell.angle_beta   90.00
_cell.angle_gamma   90.00
#
_symmetry.space_group_name_H-M   'P 1'
#
loop_
_entity.id
_entity.type
_entity.pdbx_description
1 polymer ?
#
loop_
_entity_poly.entity_id
_entity_poly.type
_entity_poly.pdbx_seq_one_letter_code
_entity_poly.pdbx_strand_id
1 'polypeptide(L)'
;MSDQMQFFLNNWALLGLPLVTAMIGWFTNFVAIKMLFRPRTPLNFLGFRLIGLIPKRRQEIARKIAEAVERDLISHEDIQRVLQNPEIKEEVKNHMHQHIDILLSKTLGRIPGLSLVY
;
A
#
# COMPACT_ATOMS: atom_id res chain seq x y z
N MET A 1 -41.39 0.34 -40.13
CA MET A 1 -40.63 0.20 -38.86
C MET A 1 -40.25 -1.27 -38.57
N SER A 2 -40.99 -2.26 -39.08
CA SER A 2 -40.70 -3.70 -38.96
C SER A 2 -39.46 -4.17 -39.73
N ASP A 3 -39.24 -3.65 -40.95
CA ASP A 3 -38.27 -4.25 -41.88
C ASP A 3 -36.82 -3.94 -41.50
N GLN A 4 -36.57 -2.77 -40.90
CA GLN A 4 -35.27 -2.45 -40.33
C GLN A 4 -34.95 -3.30 -39.10
N MET A 5 -35.94 -3.57 -38.24
CA MET A 5 -35.75 -4.45 -37.08
C MET A 5 -35.42 -5.89 -37.52
N GLN A 6 -36.11 -6.40 -38.53
CA GLN A 6 -35.83 -7.72 -39.12
C GLN A 6 -34.44 -7.79 -39.76
N PHE A 7 -33.98 -6.71 -40.40
CA PHE A 7 -32.62 -6.60 -40.90
C PHE A 7 -31.57 -6.71 -39.77
N PHE A 8 -31.77 -6.05 -38.62
CA PHE A 8 -30.86 -6.19 -37.48
C PHE A 8 -30.87 -7.60 -36.88
N LEU A 9 -32.04 -8.24 -36.79
CA LEU A 9 -32.18 -9.58 -36.21
C LEU A 9 -31.59 -10.69 -37.11
N ASN A 10 -31.69 -10.54 -38.43
CA ASN A 10 -31.16 -11.53 -39.38
C ASN A 10 -29.62 -11.42 -39.58
N ASN A 11 -29.04 -10.26 -39.22
CA ASN A 11 -27.61 -10.03 -39.27
C ASN A 11 -26.96 -10.32 -37.92
N TRP A 12 -26.81 -11.62 -37.60
CA TRP A 12 -26.17 -12.12 -36.38
C TRP A 12 -24.79 -11.51 -36.09
N ALA A 13 -24.04 -11.10 -37.13
CA ALA A 13 -22.77 -10.40 -37.00
C ALA A 13 -22.92 -9.04 -36.27
N LEU A 14 -23.97 -8.26 -36.56
CA LEU A 14 -24.23 -6.97 -35.90
C LEU A 14 -24.60 -7.15 -34.42
N LEU A 15 -25.29 -8.23 -34.08
CA LEU A 15 -25.62 -8.58 -32.69
C LEU A 15 -24.41 -9.10 -31.91
N GLY A 16 -23.45 -9.76 -32.58
CA GLY A 16 -22.22 -10.27 -31.98
C GLY A 16 -21.13 -9.21 -31.75
N LEU A 17 -21.12 -8.13 -32.53
CA LEU A 17 -20.16 -7.02 -32.40
C LEU A 17 -20.05 -6.45 -30.97
N PRO A 18 -21.14 -6.04 -30.28
CA PRO A 18 -21.04 -5.49 -28.93
C PRO A 18 -20.42 -6.49 -27.96
N LEU A 19 -20.74 -7.78 -28.07
CA LEU A 19 -20.17 -8.83 -27.22
C LEU A 19 -18.65 -8.98 -27.44
N VAL A 20 -18.21 -9.02 -28.70
CA VAL A 20 -16.78 -9.11 -29.03
C VAL A 20 -16.03 -7.87 -28.56
N THR A 21 -16.59 -6.68 -28.78
CA THR A 21 -15.97 -5.43 -28.31
C THR A 21 -15.94 -5.34 -26.78
N ALA A 22 -16.97 -5.82 -26.08
CA ALA A 22 -16.99 -5.88 -24.63
C ALA A 22 -15.94 -6.87 -24.10
N MET A 23 -15.78 -8.02 -24.75
CA MET A 23 -14.78 -9.02 -24.38
C MET A 23 -13.35 -8.49 -24.59
N ILE A 24 -13.07 -7.87 -25.74
CA ILE A 24 -11.77 -7.26 -26.03
C ILE A 24 -11.50 -6.09 -25.07
N GLY A 25 -12.50 -5.25 -24.83
CA GLY A 25 -12.40 -4.13 -23.88
C GLY A 25 -12.11 -4.61 -22.46
N TRP A 26 -12.83 -5.63 -21.99
CA TRP A 26 -12.61 -6.24 -20.68
C TRP A 26 -11.23 -6.88 -20.56
N PHE A 27 -10.83 -7.67 -21.55
CA PHE A 27 -9.52 -8.33 -21.55
C PHE A 27 -8.37 -7.31 -21.57
N THR A 28 -8.47 -6.29 -22.42
CA THR A 28 -7.45 -5.23 -22.52
C THR A 28 -7.38 -4.42 -21.24
N ASN A 29 -8.52 -4.08 -20.63
CA ASN A 29 -8.55 -3.37 -19.34
C ASN A 29 -7.91 -4.19 -18.23
N PHE A 30 -8.20 -5.49 -18.17
CA PHE A 30 -7.55 -6.41 -17.24
C PHE A 30 -6.02 -6.42 -17.41
N VAL A 31 -5.55 -6.50 -18.66
CA VAL A 31 -4.12 -6.45 -18.98
C VAL A 31 -3.50 -5.10 -18.60
N ALA A 32 -4.18 -3.98 -18.89
CA ALA A 32 -3.71 -2.64 -18.57
C ALA A 32 -3.55 -2.43 -17.05
N ILE A 33 -4.54 -2.83 -16.26
CA ILE A 33 -4.46 -2.78 -14.79
C ILE A 33 -3.28 -3.62 -14.32
N LYS A 34 -3.12 -4.84 -14.86
CA LYS A 34 -2.00 -5.71 -14.49
C LYS A 34 -0.64 -5.10 -14.85
N MET A 35 -0.53 -4.41 -15.98
CA MET A 35 0.68 -3.70 -16.44
C MET A 35 1.04 -2.51 -15.54
N LEU A 36 0.04 -1.85 -14.94
CA LEU A 36 0.26 -0.74 -14.02
C LEU A 36 1.04 -1.16 -12.76
N PHE A 37 0.78 -2.37 -12.25
CA PHE A 37 1.38 -2.93 -11.04
C PHE A 37 2.55 -3.90 -11.29
N ARG A 38 2.56 -4.62 -12.42
CA ARG A 38 3.64 -5.53 -12.84
C ARG A 38 4.01 -5.16 -14.29
N PRO A 39 5.23 -4.68 -14.56
CA PRO A 39 6.42 -5.48 -14.26
C PRO A 39 7.33 -4.84 -13.20
N ARG A 40 7.85 -5.67 -12.29
CA ARG A 40 8.82 -5.26 -11.26
C ARG A 40 10.22 -5.07 -11.84
N THR A 41 10.50 -5.70 -12.98
CA THR A 41 11.73 -5.59 -13.76
C THR A 41 11.43 -4.85 -15.07
N PRO A 42 12.35 -4.01 -15.58
CA PRO A 42 12.15 -3.34 -16.86
C PRO A 42 12.10 -4.40 -17.98
N LEU A 43 10.99 -4.49 -18.70
CA LEU A 43 10.93 -5.25 -19.94
C LEU A 43 11.23 -4.32 -21.10
N ASN A 44 12.19 -4.71 -21.93
CA ASN A 44 12.45 -4.04 -23.20
C ASN A 44 11.56 -4.71 -24.26
N PHE A 45 10.50 -4.03 -24.70
CA PHE A 45 9.63 -4.49 -25.76
C PHE A 45 9.62 -3.46 -26.88
N LEU A 46 9.94 -3.90 -28.10
CA LEU A 46 9.93 -3.04 -29.30
C LEU A 46 10.77 -1.75 -29.17
N GLY A 47 11.88 -1.78 -28.41
CA GLY A 47 12.73 -0.60 -28.16
C GLY A 47 12.26 0.32 -27.03
N PHE A 48 11.10 0.04 -26.42
CA PHE A 48 10.60 0.78 -25.27
C PHE A 48 10.83 0.01 -23.96
N ARG A 49 11.23 0.74 -22.91
CA ARG A 49 11.38 0.21 -21.55
C ARG A 49 10.04 0.29 -20.82
N LEU A 50 9.29 -0.80 -20.78
CA LEU A 50 8.06 -0.93 -20.00
C LEU A 50 8.39 -1.25 -18.55
N ILE A 51 8.02 -0.34 -17.65
CA ILE A 51 8.07 -0.53 -16.20
C ILE A 51 6.72 -0.12 -15.63
N GLY A 52 6.25 -0.82 -14.58
CA GLY A 52 4.97 -0.46 -13.97
C GLY A 52 5.02 0.99 -13.46
N LEU A 53 3.98 1.78 -13.75
CA LEU A 53 3.95 3.19 -13.37
C LEU A 53 3.97 3.34 -11.84
N ILE A 54 3.25 2.48 -11.14
CA ILE A 54 3.15 2.48 -9.67
C ILE A 54 4.47 2.12 -9.00
N PRO A 55 5.16 0.99 -9.32
CA PRO A 55 6.45 0.70 -8.72
C PRO A 55 7.50 1.78 -9.02
N LYS A 56 7.48 2.39 -10.21
CA LYS A 56 8.39 3.50 -10.56
C LYS A 56 8.18 4.74 -9.69
N ARG A 57 6.94 5.03 -9.29
CA ARG A 57 6.57 6.24 -8.51
C ARG A 57 6.16 5.92 -7.07
N ARG A 58 6.52 4.74 -6.55
CA ARG A 58 6.07 4.28 -5.22
C ARG A 58 6.35 5.29 -4.11
N GLN A 59 7.53 5.91 -4.10
CA GLN A 59 7.87 6.91 -3.09
C GLN A 59 7.02 8.19 -3.20
N GLU A 60 6.81 8.71 -4.42
CA GLU A 60 5.97 9.88 -4.66
C GLU A 60 4.52 9.62 -4.24
N ILE A 61 4.00 8.44 -4.59
CA ILE A 61 2.65 8.01 -4.23
C ILE A 61 2.53 7.87 -2.71
N ALA A 62 3.50 7.23 -2.05
CA ALA A 62 3.48 7.07 -0.59
C ALA A 62 3.50 8.42 0.14
N ARG A 63 4.30 9.38 -0.35
CA ARG A 63 4.34 10.74 0.21
C ARG A 63 3.00 11.45 0.07
N LYS A 64 2.38 11.43 -1.11
CA LYS A 64 1.07 12.08 -1.32
C LYS A 64 -0.04 11.43 -0.51
N ILE A 65 0.00 10.10 -0.35
CA ILE A 65 -0.93 9.39 0.54
C ILE A 65 -0.69 9.80 1.99
N ALA A 66 0.56 9.86 2.45
CA ALA A 66 0.88 10.30 3.81
C ALA A 66 0.41 11.74 4.08
N GLU A 67 0.66 12.67 3.15
CA GLU A 67 0.18 14.05 3.25
C GLU A 67 -1.35 14.13 3.29
N ALA A 68 -2.06 13.31 2.51
CA ALA A 68 -3.52 13.25 2.55
C ALA A 68 -4.06 12.65 3.85
N VAL A 69 -3.44 11.57 4.35
CA VAL A 69 -3.82 10.92 5.61
C VAL A 69 -3.54 11.85 6.80
N GLU A 70 -2.41 12.54 6.82
CA GLU A 70 -2.08 13.53 7.85
C GLU A 70 -3.10 14.67 7.87
N ARG A 71 -3.51 15.17 6.69
CA ARG A 71 -4.48 16.26 6.59
C ARG A 71 -5.90 15.83 6.97
N ASP A 72 -6.32 14.64 6.55
CA ASP A 72 -7.74 14.26 6.56
C ASP A 72 -8.11 13.22 7.64
N LEU A 73 -7.15 12.48 8.20
CA LEU A 73 -7.41 11.34 9.11
C LEU A 73 -6.70 11.43 10.46
N ILE A 74 -5.65 12.23 10.62
CA ILE A 74 -4.91 12.36 11.87
C ILE A 74 -5.09 13.76 12.43
N SER A 75 -6.06 13.94 13.34
CA SER A 75 -6.14 15.16 14.15
C SER A 75 -5.07 15.13 15.25
N HIS A 76 -4.59 16.30 15.68
CA HIS A 76 -3.77 16.41 16.90
C HIS A 76 -4.45 15.75 18.12
N GLU A 77 -5.78 15.74 18.14
CA GLU A 77 -6.60 15.12 19.17
C GLU A 77 -6.50 13.59 19.17
N ASP A 78 -6.40 12.96 17.99
CA ASP A 78 -6.30 11.51 17.86
C ASP A 78 -4.95 11.01 18.38
N ILE A 79 -3.87 11.73 18.06
CA ILE A 79 -2.53 11.45 18.60
C ILE A 79 -2.53 11.61 20.13
N GLN A 80 -3.14 12.68 20.65
CA GLN A 80 -3.23 12.89 22.11
C GLN A 80 -4.01 11.77 22.79
N ARG A 81 -5.11 11.30 22.21
CA ARG A 81 -5.89 10.18 22.75
C ARG A 81 -5.09 8.88 22.79
N VAL A 82 -4.33 8.56 21.73
CA VAL A 82 -3.47 7.37 21.70
C VAL A 82 -2.36 7.47 22.75
N LEU A 83 -1.72 8.64 22.89
CA LEU A 83 -0.65 8.86 23.89
C LEU A 83 -1.17 8.89 25.33
N GLN A 84 -2.42 9.30 25.54
CA GLN A 84 -3.06 9.29 26.84
C GLN A 84 -3.63 7.93 27.22
N ASN A 85 -3.67 6.97 26.28
CA ASN A 85 -4.19 5.64 26.53
C ASN A 85 -3.37 4.94 27.65
N PRO A 86 -3.99 4.59 28.78
CA PRO A 86 -3.31 3.97 29.91
C PRO A 86 -2.67 2.62 29.56
N GLU A 87 -3.23 1.85 28.61
CA GLU A 87 -2.63 0.57 28.17
C GLU A 87 -1.29 0.80 27.46
N ILE A 88 -1.22 1.76 26.54
CA ILE A 88 0.01 2.12 25.82
C ILE A 88 1.07 2.62 26.82
N LYS A 89 0.67 3.41 27.82
CA LYS A 89 1.57 3.92 28.86
C LYS A 89 2.15 2.80 29.73
N GLU A 90 1.31 1.86 30.15
CA GLU A 90 1.72 0.67 30.90
C GLU A 90 2.67 -0.20 30.08
N GLU A 91 2.35 -0.46 28.81
CA GLU A 91 3.18 -1.29 27.93
C GLU A 91 4.55 -0.68 27.65
N VAL A 92 4.61 0.63 27.39
CA VAL A 92 5.85 1.38 27.20
C VAL A 92 6.68 1.42 28.49
N LYS A 93 6.04 1.61 29.65
CA LYS A 93 6.69 1.60 30.96
C LYS A 93 7.29 0.22 31.26
N ASN A 94 6.54 -0.85 31.01
CA ASN A 94 7.00 -2.22 31.24
C ASN A 94 8.16 -2.60 30.30
N HIS A 95 8.11 -2.19 29.02
CA HIS A 95 9.22 -2.37 28.09
C HIS A 95 10.47 -1.58 28.49
N MET A 96 10.31 -0.34 28.95
CA MET A 96 11.44 0.48 29.42
C MET A 96 12.07 -0.11 30.68
N HIS A 97 11.28 -0.59 31.66
CA HIS A 97 11.82 -1.25 32.84
C HIS A 97 12.65 -2.49 32.47
N GLN A 98 12.15 -3.34 31.57
CA GLN A 98 12.89 -4.52 31.13
C GLN A 98 14.21 -4.18 30.40
N HIS A 99 14.24 -3.11 29.59
CA HIS A 99 15.48 -2.71 28.91
C HIS A 99 16.47 -1.99 29.83
N ILE A 100 15.99 -1.19 30.79
CA ILE A 100 16.84 -0.50 31.76
C ILE A 100 17.54 -1.51 32.66
N ASP A 101 16.86 -2.56 33.14
CA ASP A 101 17.47 -3.59 33.97
C ASP A 101 18.55 -4.39 33.22
N ILE A 102 18.33 -4.65 31.93
CA ILE A 102 19.31 -5.33 31.06
C ILE A 102 20.53 -4.44 30.79
N LEU A 103 20.34 -3.13 30.58
CA LEU A 103 21.44 -2.19 30.33
C LEU A 103 22.21 -1.84 31.60
N LEU A 104 21.53 -1.72 32.74
CA LEU A 104 22.15 -1.45 34.04
C LEU A 104 22.95 -2.66 34.51
N SER A 105 22.42 -3.88 34.45
CA SER A 105 23.18 -5.09 34.82
C SER A 105 24.43 -5.29 33.96
N LYS A 106 24.33 -4.98 32.65
CA LYS A 106 25.47 -5.09 31.72
C LYS A 106 26.52 -3.98 31.90
N THR A 107 26.11 -2.80 32.37
CA THR A 107 27.01 -1.66 32.60
C THR A 107 27.62 -1.69 34.01
N LEU A 108 26.84 -1.99 35.05
CA LEU A 108 27.34 -2.15 36.42
C LEU A 108 28.26 -3.37 36.59
N GLY A 109 27.97 -4.49 35.90
CA GLY A 109 28.84 -5.67 35.92
C GLY A 109 30.24 -5.43 35.32
N ARG A 110 30.48 -4.28 34.68
CA ARG A 110 31.75 -3.91 34.04
C ARG A 110 32.61 -2.95 34.87
N ILE A 111 32.10 -2.41 35.98
CA ILE A 111 32.82 -1.46 36.84
C ILE A 111 33.16 -2.14 38.18
N PRO A 112 34.40 -2.65 38.38
CA PRO A 112 34.82 -3.20 39.65
C PRO A 112 35.07 -2.05 40.63
N GLY A 113 34.10 -1.78 41.51
CA GLY A 113 34.25 -0.72 42.53
C GLY A 113 32.97 -0.28 43.26
N LEU A 114 31.78 -0.57 42.73
CA LEU A 114 30.50 -0.17 43.36
C LEU A 114 29.79 -1.30 44.13
N SER A 115 30.36 -2.50 44.21
CA SER A 115 29.81 -3.62 44.99
C SER A 115 30.03 -3.52 46.51
N LEU A 116 30.58 -2.41 47.00
CA LEU A 116 30.89 -2.18 48.42
C LEU A 116 29.90 -1.24 49.12
N VAL A 117 28.90 -0.73 48.42
CA VAL A 117 27.92 0.25 48.95
C VAL A 117 26.48 -0.30 48.95
N TYR A 118 26.29 -1.60 48.70
CA TYR A 118 25.03 -2.31 48.93
C TYR A 118 25.26 -3.57 49.74
#